data_AF-A0A6N3C832-F1
#
_entry.id   AF-A0A6N3C832-F1
#
_cell.length_a   1.000
_cell.length_b   1.000
_cell.length_c   1.000
_cell.angle_alpha   90.00
_cell.angle_beta   90.00
_cell.angle_gamma   90.00
#
_symmetry.space_group_name_H-M   'P 1'
#
loop_
_entity.id
_entity.type
_entity.pdbx_description
1 polymer ?
#
loop_
_entity_poly.entity_id
_entity_poly.type
_entity_poly.pdbx_seq_one_letter_code
_entity_poly.pdbx_strand_id
1 'polypeptide(L)' 'MKKDRLIALTDAVLAIIMTILILELEKPTTPSLQAFWDLRQNFFAYFLSFF' A
#
# COMPACT_ATOMS: atom_id res chain seq x y z
N MET A 1 -18.80 -22.08 -9.24
CA MET A 1 -18.65 -21.34 -10.52
C MET A 1 -18.95 -19.84 -10.42
N LYS A 2 -20.16 -19.36 -10.04
CA LYS A 2 -20.42 -17.90 -9.99
C LYS A 2 -19.79 -17.19 -8.76
N LYS A 3 -19.83 -17.81 -7.57
CA LYS A 3 -19.21 -17.25 -6.36
C LYS A 3 -17.69 -17.15 -6.48
N ASP A 4 -17.04 -18.17 -7.01
CA ASP A 4 -15.57 -18.23 -7.15
C ASP A 4 -15.03 -17.12 -8.06
N ARG A 5 -15.79 -16.75 -9.10
CA ARG A 5 -15.43 -15.63 -9.98
C ARG A 5 -15.55 -14.27 -9.30
N LEU A 6 -16.53 -14.09 -8.43
CA LEU A 6 -16.68 -12.86 -7.66
C LEU A 6 -15.56 -12.73 -6.63
N ILE A 7 -15.23 -13.81 -5.93
CA ILE A 7 -14.10 -13.85 -4.99
C ILE A 7 -12.79 -13.53 -5.72
N ALA A 8 -12.51 -14.21 -6.83
CA ALA A 8 -11.31 -13.95 -7.63
C ALA A 8 -11.23 -12.50 -8.16
N LEU A 9 -12.37 -11.90 -8.50
CA LEU A 9 -12.42 -10.49 -8.89
C LEU A 9 -12.10 -9.57 -7.71
N THR A 10 -12.70 -9.80 -6.54
CA THR A 10 -12.43 -9.00 -5.33
C THR A 10 -10.96 -9.12 -4.90
N ASP A 11 -10.37 -10.31 -4.96
CA ASP A 11 -8.96 -10.54 -4.65
C ASP A 11 -8.04 -9.80 -5.63
N ALA A 12 -8.36 -9.84 -6.93
CA ALA A 12 -7.60 -9.12 -7.94
C ALA A 12 -7.67 -7.59 -7.73
N VAL A 13 -8.84 -7.07 -7.40
CA VAL A 13 -9.02 -5.64 -7.10
C VAL A 13 -8.24 -5.24 -5.85
N LEU A 14 -8.31 -6.03 -4.77
CA LEU A 14 -7.52 -5.81 -3.57
C LEU A 14 -6.01 -5.79 -3.86
N ALA A 15 -5.52 -6.74 -4.65
CA ALA A 15 -4.11 -6.80 -5.04
C ALA A 15 -3.65 -5.56 -5.83
N ILE A 16 -4.49 -5.05 -6.72
CA ILE A 16 -4.19 -3.84 -7.50
C ILE A 16 -4.17 -2.61 -6.59
N ILE A 17 -5.14 -2.45 -5.69
CA ILE A 17 -5.17 -1.29 -4.78
C ILE A 17 -3.96 -1.32 -3.83
N MET A 18 -3.56 -2.49 -3.30
CA MET A 18 -2.36 -2.62 -2.46
C MET A 18 -1.09 -2.18 -3.17
N THR A 19 -0.97 -2.49 -4.46
CA THR A 19 0.20 -2.10 -5.27
C THR A 19 0.18 -0.64 -5.68
N ILE A 20 -0.98 -0.04 -5.94
CA ILE A 20 -1.05 1.41 -6.21
C ILE A 20 -0.63 2.20 -4.97
N LEU A 21 -1.15 1.87 -3.79
CA LEU A 21 -0.84 2.61 -2.57
C LEU A 21 0.65 2.55 -2.19
N ILE A 22 1.35 1.44 -2.45
CA ILE A 22 2.79 1.37 -2.17
C ILE A 22 3.60 2.22 -3.16
N LEU A 23 3.14 2.33 -4.42
CA LEU A 23 3.80 3.13 -5.46
C LEU A 23 3.65 4.64 -5.21
N GLU A 24 2.60 5.05 -4.51
CA GLU A 24 2.37 6.44 -4.11
C GLU A 24 3.22 6.88 -2.90
N LEU A 25 3.86 5.96 -2.19
CA LEU A 25 4.73 6.32 -1.07
C LEU A 25 5.94 7.13 -1.53
N GLU A 26 6.11 8.29 -0.91
CA GLU A 26 7.25 9.16 -1.16
C GLU A 26 8.57 8.48 -0.79
N LYS A 27 9.60 8.71 -1.62
CA LYS A 27 10.96 8.27 -1.33
C LYS A 27 11.64 9.27 -0.39
N PRO A 28 12.53 8.81 0.50
CA PRO A 28 13.27 9.71 1.37
C PRO A 28 14.15 10.64 0.52
N THR A 29 14.20 11.91 0.90
CA THR A 29 14.95 12.96 0.19
C THR A 29 16.46 12.75 0.22
N THR A 30 16.96 12.04 1.24
CA THR A 30 18.37 11.68 1.40
C THR A 30 18.50 10.22 1.85
N PRO A 31 19.62 9.54 1.56
CA PRO A 31 19.89 8.18 2.03
C PRO A 31 20.32 8.21 3.51
N SER A 32 19.45 8.67 4.40
CA SER A 32 19.68 8.75 5.85
C SER A 32 18.53 8.11 6.63
N LEU A 33 18.84 7.54 7.79
CA LEU A 33 17.81 6.98 8.69
C LEU A 33 16.83 8.05 9.19
N GLN A 34 17.30 9.29 9.34
CA GLN A 34 16.45 10.43 9.72
C GLN A 34 15.39 10.71 8.64
N ALA A 35 15.79 10.79 7.37
CA ALA A 35 14.86 11.03 6.26
C ALA A 35 13.83 9.89 6.10
N PHE A 36 14.19 8.66 6.48
CA PHE A 36 13.22 7.56 6.55
C PHE A 36 12.22 7.74 7.70
N TRP A 37 12.68 8.18 8.87
CA TRP A 37 11.82 8.45 10.03
C TRP A 37 10.86 9.63 9.82
N ASP A 38 11.25 10.60 9.01
CA ASP A 38 10.40 11.72 8.64
C ASP A 38 9.15 11.24 7.85
N LEU A 39 9.26 10.14 7.10
CA LEU A 39 8.17 9.50 6.34
C LEU A 39 7.26 8.60 7.19
N ARG A 40 7.46 8.51 8.51
CA ARG A 40 6.67 7.62 9.40
C ARG A 40 5.16 7.82 9.28
N GLN A 41 4.69 9.04 9.06
CA GLN A 41 3.26 9.34 8.92
C GLN A 41 2.68 8.71 7.64
N ASN A 42 3.43 8.77 6.53
CA ASN A 42 3.04 8.17 5.26
C ASN A 42 2.98 6.64 5.38
N PHE A 43 4.00 6.03 6.00
CA PHE A 43 4.00 4.58 6.25
C PHE A 43 2.88 4.15 7.20
N PHE A 44 2.57 4.96 8.22
CA PHE A 44 1.49 4.67 9.17
C PHE A 44 0.11 4.81 8.52
N ALA A 45 -0.10 5.83 7.68
CA ALA A 45 -1.32 5.99 6.90
C ALA A 45 -1.54 4.84 5.92
N TYR A 46 -0.48 4.38 5.25
CA TYR A 46 -0.52 3.18 4.40
C TYR A 46 -0.94 1.94 5.21
N PHE A 47 -0.33 1.73 6.38
CA PHE A 47 -0.67 0.60 7.25
C PHE A 47 -2.15 0.62 7.66
N LEU A 48 -2.66 1.76 8.14
CA LEU A 48 -4.07 1.91 8.54
C LEU A 48 -5.08 1.76 7.40
N SER A 49 -4.67 1.96 6.14
CA SER A 49 -5.59 1.87 5.00
C SER A 49 -5.93 0.43 4.63
N PHE A 50 -5.08 -0.53 4.99
CA PHE A 50 -5.20 -1.93 4.57
C PHE A 50 -5.29 -2.96 5.70
N PHE A 51 -4.94 -2.56 6.94
CA PHE A 51 -5.04 -3.40 8.14
C PHE A 51 -6.32 -3.10 8.92
#